data_AF-A0A2V7KP33-F1
#
_entry.id   AF-A0A2V7KP33-F1
#
_cell.length_a   1.000
_cell.length_b   1.000
_cell.length_c   1.000
_cell.angle_alpha   90.00
_cell.angle_beta   90.00
_cell.angle_gamma   90.00
#
_symmetry.space_group_name_H-M   'P 1'
#
loop_
_entity.id
_entity.type
_entity.pdbx_description
1 polymer ?
#
loop_
_entity_poly.entity_id
_entity_poly.type
_entity_poly.pdbx_seq_one_letter_code
_entity_poly.pdbx_strand_id
1 'polypeptide(L)'
;LDDWIDLTASAPPGADSVAIVLRLRNSLLNTTLLYDVMLGDPGARSLDWVGKDLKQVGPALAVAQWYQQRMGMNVAVNDGREYRVVAHLRDTGPIAWKDVAIVVPVVTPGSVRVRLSFPMDNWRIDRVAVADRVRRVSPTVIPLAEVREGEALDPTALASMHNADGRYLQTSPGQRFTAVFHPRSAAEPHTFFLAAQGYYTEWVRASWLRTPRADDGFVPSDSALARALDRWRMSQDSLEVLFAATRIPTR
;
A
#
# COMPACT_ATOMS: atom_id res chain seq x y z
N LEU A 1 -7.17 -16.91 -8.76
CA LEU A 1 -6.83 -15.46 -8.68
C LEU A 1 -5.83 -15.24 -7.57
N ASP A 2 -6.06 -15.88 -6.42
CA ASP A 2 -5.14 -15.85 -5.28
C ASP A 2 -4.12 -17.00 -5.33
N ASP A 3 -3.00 -16.77 -4.66
CA ASP A 3 -1.97 -17.73 -4.30
C ASP A 3 -1.76 -17.70 -2.78
N TRP A 4 -1.03 -18.68 -2.24
CA TRP A 4 -0.68 -18.66 -0.82
C TRP A 4 0.66 -19.30 -0.52
N ILE A 5 1.23 -18.89 0.62
CA ILE A 5 2.43 -19.47 1.21
C ILE A 5 2.10 -19.91 2.62
N ASP A 6 2.33 -21.18 2.92
CA ASP A 6 2.23 -21.73 4.27
C ASP A 6 3.61 -21.72 4.93
N LEU A 7 3.65 -21.19 6.14
CA LEU A 7 4.83 -21.01 6.96
C LEU A 7 4.62 -21.75 8.27
N THR A 8 5.65 -22.44 8.75
CA THR A 8 5.67 -23.00 10.11
C THR A 8 6.88 -22.45 10.84
N ALA A 9 6.66 -21.96 12.06
CA ALA A 9 7.73 -21.48 12.92
C ALA A 9 7.59 -22.00 14.34
N SER A 10 8.69 -22.06 15.06
CA SER A 10 8.72 -22.42 16.47
C SER A 10 8.17 -21.27 17.32
N ALA A 11 7.34 -21.60 18.30
CA ALA A 11 6.90 -20.67 19.33
C ALA A 11 7.68 -20.94 20.63
N PRO A 12 8.15 -19.89 21.33
CA PRO A 12 8.80 -20.07 22.64
C PRO A 12 7.87 -20.79 23.63
N PRO A 13 8.42 -21.61 24.56
CA PRO A 13 7.61 -22.23 25.61
C PRO A 13 6.82 -21.18 26.40
N GLY A 14 5.50 -21.39 26.53
CA GLY A 14 4.61 -20.51 27.28
C GLY A 14 4.25 -19.19 26.60
N ALA A 15 4.69 -18.94 25.35
CA ALA A 15 4.27 -17.77 24.59
C ALA A 15 2.79 -17.89 24.17
N ASP A 16 2.03 -16.80 24.35
CA ASP A 16 0.66 -16.67 23.87
C ASP A 16 0.58 -16.11 22.44
N SER A 17 1.67 -15.50 21.98
CA SER A 17 1.79 -14.81 20.70
C SER A 17 3.24 -14.70 20.25
N VAL A 18 3.42 -14.55 18.94
CA VAL A 18 4.70 -14.19 18.31
C VAL A 18 4.44 -13.14 17.23
N ALA A 19 5.47 -12.43 16.77
CA ALA A 19 5.35 -11.57 15.60
C ALA A 19 5.94 -12.23 14.36
N ILE A 20 5.15 -12.29 13.28
CA ILE A 20 5.65 -12.55 11.93
C ILE A 20 6.14 -11.24 11.36
N VAL A 21 7.44 -11.15 11.11
CA VAL A 21 8.09 -9.96 10.55
C VAL A 21 8.32 -10.19 9.06
N LEU A 22 7.75 -9.33 8.24
CA LEU A 22 7.81 -9.42 6.78
C LEU A 22 8.50 -8.19 6.22
N ARG A 23 9.45 -8.41 5.30
CA ARG A 23 9.95 -7.39 4.39
C ARG A 23 9.39 -7.66 3.01
N LEU A 24 8.59 -6.73 2.53
CA LEU A 24 7.71 -6.90 1.38
C LEU A 24 7.85 -5.73 0.41
N ARG A 25 7.57 -5.99 -0.85
CA ARG A 25 7.37 -4.96 -1.87
C ARG A 25 6.11 -5.28 -2.67
N ASN A 26 5.23 -4.31 -2.88
CA ASN A 26 4.15 -4.47 -3.85
C ASN A 26 4.74 -4.64 -5.27
N SER A 27 4.10 -5.41 -6.15
CA SER A 27 4.43 -5.38 -7.58
C SER A 27 3.74 -4.20 -8.27
N LEU A 28 3.81 -4.14 -9.60
CA LEU A 28 3.04 -3.20 -10.40
C LEU A 28 1.69 -3.78 -10.86
N LEU A 29 1.28 -4.96 -10.38
CA LEU A 29 -0.05 -5.53 -10.68
C LEU A 29 -1.17 -4.55 -10.33
N ASN A 30 -1.08 -3.92 -9.16
CA ASN A 30 -2.07 -2.93 -8.75
C ASN A 30 -2.07 -1.70 -9.69
N THR A 31 -0.91 -1.32 -10.23
CA THR A 31 -0.82 -0.28 -11.27
C THR A 31 -1.57 -0.73 -12.52
N THR A 32 -1.35 -1.95 -13.02
CA THR A 32 -2.08 -2.49 -14.17
C THR A 32 -3.58 -2.51 -13.92
N LEU A 33 -4.02 -2.92 -12.72
CA LEU A 33 -5.44 -2.93 -12.36
C LEU A 33 -6.04 -1.53 -12.36
N LEU A 34 -5.47 -0.60 -11.59
CA LEU A 34 -6.03 0.75 -11.43
C LEU A 34 -5.92 1.57 -12.72
N TYR A 35 -4.78 1.51 -13.41
CA TYR A 35 -4.49 2.39 -14.54
C TYR A 35 -5.02 1.83 -15.85
N ASP A 36 -4.77 0.55 -16.14
CA ASP A 36 -5.14 0.00 -17.45
C ASP A 36 -6.57 -0.56 -17.44
N VAL A 37 -6.98 -1.28 -16.39
CA VAL A 37 -8.28 -1.94 -16.35
C VAL A 37 -9.38 -1.02 -15.83
N MET A 38 -9.15 -0.29 -14.73
CA MET A 38 -10.18 0.56 -14.12
C MET A 38 -10.35 1.90 -14.84
N LEU A 39 -9.26 2.54 -15.25
CA LEU A 39 -9.30 3.86 -15.89
C LEU A 39 -9.10 3.79 -17.42
N GLY A 40 -8.12 2.99 -17.86
CA GLY A 40 -7.73 2.88 -19.27
C GLY A 40 -8.80 2.25 -20.16
N ASP A 41 -9.29 1.06 -19.81
CA ASP A 41 -10.25 0.32 -20.64
C ASP A 41 -11.57 1.06 -20.86
N PRO A 42 -12.20 1.68 -19.84
CA PRO A 42 -13.40 2.49 -20.06
C PRO A 42 -13.15 3.78 -20.85
N GLY A 43 -11.90 4.25 -20.91
CA GLY A 43 -11.52 5.52 -21.54
C GLY A 43 -12.23 6.71 -20.91
N ALA A 44 -12.88 7.55 -21.72
CA ALA A 44 -13.59 8.75 -21.23
C ALA A 44 -14.69 8.45 -20.20
N ARG A 45 -15.31 7.27 -20.25
CA ARG A 45 -16.33 6.84 -19.27
C ARG A 45 -15.77 6.70 -17.85
N SER A 46 -14.45 6.51 -17.70
CA SER A 46 -13.81 6.55 -16.38
C SER A 46 -14.00 7.89 -15.68
N LEU A 47 -14.11 9.00 -16.43
CA LEU A 47 -14.36 10.34 -15.87
C LEU A 47 -15.76 10.45 -15.29
N ASP A 48 -16.77 9.90 -15.97
CA ASP A 48 -18.14 9.85 -15.45
C ASP A 48 -18.22 8.92 -14.24
N TRP A 49 -17.60 7.76 -14.31
CA TRP A 49 -17.56 6.81 -13.21
C TRP A 49 -16.91 7.41 -11.94
N VAL A 50 -15.73 8.05 -12.06
CA VAL A 50 -15.08 8.74 -10.94
C VAL A 50 -15.86 9.98 -10.49
N GLY A 51 -16.33 10.78 -11.45
CA GLY A 51 -16.92 12.09 -11.20
C GLY A 51 -18.38 12.06 -10.73
N LYS A 52 -19.10 10.97 -10.97
CA LYS A 52 -20.52 10.79 -10.66
C LYS A 52 -20.78 9.52 -9.86
N ASP A 53 -20.39 8.35 -10.37
CA ASP A 53 -20.79 7.07 -9.75
C ASP A 53 -20.09 6.86 -8.40
N LEU A 54 -18.78 7.09 -8.32
CA LEU A 54 -18.02 6.98 -7.07
C LEU A 54 -18.36 8.05 -6.03
N LYS A 55 -19.15 9.06 -6.39
CA LYS A 55 -19.73 10.00 -5.41
C LYS A 55 -20.99 9.45 -4.74
N GLN A 56 -21.55 8.36 -5.27
CA GLN A 56 -22.68 7.67 -4.68
C GLN A 56 -22.17 6.58 -3.73
N VAL A 57 -22.85 6.42 -2.59
CA VAL A 57 -22.44 5.48 -1.53
C VAL A 57 -22.40 4.04 -2.04
N GLY A 58 -23.40 3.60 -2.81
CA GLY A 58 -23.50 2.22 -3.29
C GLY A 58 -22.31 1.79 -4.17
N PRO A 59 -22.07 2.45 -5.31
CA PRO A 59 -20.93 2.15 -6.18
C PRO A 59 -19.57 2.29 -5.47
N ALA A 60 -19.37 3.34 -4.67
CA ALA A 60 -18.13 3.52 -3.92
C ALA A 60 -17.87 2.38 -2.92
N LEU A 61 -18.91 1.96 -2.20
CA LEU A 61 -18.81 0.85 -1.26
C LEU A 61 -18.55 -0.48 -1.97
N ALA A 62 -19.20 -0.73 -3.11
CA ALA A 62 -19.00 -1.95 -3.89
C ALA A 62 -17.54 -2.10 -4.34
N VAL A 63 -16.94 -1.00 -4.83
CA VAL A 63 -15.53 -0.99 -5.23
C VAL A 63 -14.60 -1.16 -4.02
N ALA A 64 -14.87 -0.46 -2.91
CA ALA A 64 -14.06 -0.55 -1.71
C ALA A 64 -14.08 -1.97 -1.11
N GLN A 65 -15.26 -2.59 -1.04
CA GLN A 65 -15.41 -3.96 -0.54
C GLN A 65 -14.72 -4.98 -1.45
N TRP A 66 -14.96 -4.88 -2.76
CA TRP A 66 -14.30 -5.75 -3.72
C TRP A 66 -12.78 -5.62 -3.65
N TYR A 67 -12.25 -4.39 -3.58
CA TYR A 67 -10.81 -4.15 -3.48
C TYR A 67 -10.26 -4.71 -2.16
N GLN A 68 -10.92 -4.51 -1.01
CA GLN A 68 -10.48 -5.09 0.26
C GLN A 68 -10.52 -6.62 0.28
N GLN A 69 -11.49 -7.23 -0.40
CA GLN A 69 -11.60 -8.69 -0.48
C GLN A 69 -10.55 -9.30 -1.41
N ARG A 70 -10.22 -8.60 -2.50
CA ARG A 70 -9.41 -9.14 -3.59
C ARG A 70 -7.98 -8.65 -3.64
N MET A 71 -7.62 -7.56 -2.98
CA MET A 71 -6.27 -7.00 -3.03
C MET A 71 -5.63 -6.99 -1.63
N GLY A 72 -4.33 -6.72 -1.54
CA GLY A 72 -3.59 -6.86 -0.30
C GLY A 72 -3.14 -8.29 0.00
N MET A 73 -2.96 -8.61 1.29
CA MET A 73 -2.55 -9.93 1.78
C MET A 73 -3.29 -10.27 3.06
N ASN A 74 -4.00 -11.39 3.06
CA ASN A 74 -4.56 -11.98 4.27
C ASN A 74 -3.49 -12.80 5.00
N VAL A 75 -3.44 -12.66 6.32
CA VAL A 75 -2.59 -13.45 7.19
C VAL A 75 -3.48 -14.27 8.10
N ALA A 76 -3.42 -15.59 7.96
CA ALA A 76 -4.24 -16.52 8.71
C ALA A 76 -3.38 -17.44 9.57
N VAL A 77 -3.89 -17.82 10.73
CA VAL A 77 -3.23 -18.75 11.66
C VAL A 77 -4.02 -20.04 11.70
N ASN A 78 -3.34 -21.18 11.67
CA ASN A 78 -3.98 -22.47 11.88
C ASN A 78 -4.32 -22.65 13.37
N ASP A 79 -5.60 -22.86 13.68
CA ASP A 79 -6.09 -23.07 15.05
C ASP A 79 -6.10 -24.54 15.49
N GLY A 80 -5.47 -25.43 14.71
CA GLY A 80 -5.51 -26.88 14.87
C GLY A 80 -6.57 -27.58 14.01
N ARG A 81 -7.51 -26.83 13.41
CA ARG A 81 -8.54 -27.35 12.50
C ARG A 81 -8.50 -26.64 11.15
N GLU A 82 -8.50 -25.32 11.17
CA GLU A 82 -8.58 -24.48 9.99
C GLU A 82 -7.68 -23.25 10.10
N TYR A 83 -7.44 -22.59 8.96
CA TYR A 83 -6.76 -21.31 8.94
C TYR A 83 -7.78 -20.18 9.16
N ARG A 84 -7.62 -19.40 10.23
CA ARG A 84 -8.44 -18.21 10.51
C ARG A 84 -7.66 -16.94 10.23
N VAL A 85 -8.22 -16.04 9.42
CA VAL A 85 -7.61 -14.73 9.12
C VAL A 85 -7.53 -13.91 10.41
N VAL A 86 -6.33 -13.48 10.78
CA VAL A 86 -6.06 -12.65 11.97
C VAL A 86 -5.61 -11.24 11.61
N ALA A 87 -5.12 -11.03 10.38
CA ALA A 87 -4.73 -9.71 9.90
C ALA A 87 -4.91 -9.60 8.38
N HIS A 88 -5.05 -8.37 7.91
CA HIS A 88 -5.07 -8.03 6.50
C HIS A 88 -4.10 -6.87 6.24
N LEU A 89 -3.10 -7.11 5.41
CA LEU A 89 -2.16 -6.10 4.94
C LEU A 89 -2.68 -5.48 3.65
N ARG A 90 -3.00 -4.18 3.68
CA ARG A 90 -3.38 -3.43 2.49
C ARG A 90 -2.17 -3.19 1.59
N ASP A 91 -2.41 -3.01 0.29
CA ASP A 91 -1.40 -2.42 -0.60
C ASP A 91 -1.09 -0.98 -0.16
N THR A 92 0.13 -0.49 -0.40
CA THR A 92 0.45 0.95 -0.21
C THR A 92 0.61 1.68 -1.52
N GLY A 93 1.12 1.00 -2.55
CA GLY A 93 1.29 1.62 -3.85
C GLY A 93 2.28 0.85 -4.72
N PRO A 94 2.46 1.28 -5.97
CA PRO A 94 3.38 0.68 -6.92
C PRO A 94 4.77 0.55 -6.30
N ILE A 95 5.36 -0.66 -6.31
CA ILE A 95 6.71 -0.97 -5.81
C ILE A 95 7.05 -0.51 -4.39
N ALA A 96 6.05 -0.16 -3.58
CA ALA A 96 6.27 0.35 -2.23
C ALA A 96 6.86 -0.75 -1.35
N TRP A 97 8.01 -0.47 -0.73
CA TRP A 97 8.60 -1.33 0.27
C TRP A 97 7.88 -1.18 1.61
N LYS A 98 7.80 -2.27 2.35
CA LYS A 98 7.26 -2.32 3.71
C LYS A 98 8.05 -3.29 4.56
N ASP A 99 8.35 -2.86 5.78
CA ASP A 99 8.72 -3.74 6.88
C ASP A 99 7.54 -3.75 7.86
N VAL A 100 6.91 -4.90 8.06
CA VAL A 100 5.71 -5.04 8.91
C VAL A 100 5.90 -6.17 9.91
N ALA A 101 5.41 -5.98 11.13
CA ALA A 101 5.36 -7.00 12.16
C ALA A 101 3.90 -7.28 12.52
N ILE A 102 3.47 -8.52 12.35
CA ILE A 102 2.10 -8.97 12.58
C ILE A 102 2.11 -9.88 13.80
N VAL A 103 1.49 -9.43 14.88
CA VAL A 103 1.33 -10.24 16.08
C VAL A 103 0.26 -11.29 15.80
N VAL A 104 0.65 -12.56 15.92
CA VAL A 104 -0.22 -13.72 15.69
C VAL A 104 -0.30 -14.56 16.98
N PRO A 105 -1.47 -15.13 17.30
CA PRO A 105 -1.63 -16.00 18.46
C PRO A 105 -0.87 -17.32 18.29
N VAL A 106 -0.34 -17.85 19.39
CA VAL A 106 0.19 -19.22 19.46
C VAL A 106 -0.92 -20.12 19.97
N VAL A 107 -1.61 -20.81 19.04
CA VAL A 107 -2.71 -21.71 19.38
C VAL A 107 -2.22 -23.13 19.69
N THR A 108 -1.20 -23.58 18.96
CA THR A 108 -0.55 -24.88 19.21
C THR A 108 0.73 -24.68 20.02
N PRO A 109 0.88 -25.34 21.18
CA PRO A 109 2.11 -25.22 21.96
C PRO A 109 3.36 -25.56 21.14
N GLY A 110 4.36 -24.68 21.19
CA GLY A 110 5.66 -24.86 20.52
C GLY A 110 5.68 -24.58 19.01
N SER A 111 4.55 -24.30 18.37
CA SER A 111 4.52 -24.02 16.93
C SER A 111 3.41 -23.05 16.52
N VAL A 112 3.74 -22.13 15.61
CA VAL A 112 2.75 -21.34 14.88
C VAL A 112 2.78 -21.73 13.41
N ARG A 113 1.60 -21.95 12.83
CA ARG A 113 1.43 -22.17 11.39
C ARG A 113 0.64 -21.01 10.81
N VAL A 114 1.21 -20.35 9.82
CA VAL A 114 0.69 -19.12 9.24
C VAL A 114 0.53 -19.30 7.73
N ARG A 115 -0.61 -18.88 7.20
CA ARG A 115 -0.85 -18.77 5.76
C ARG A 115 -0.88 -17.31 5.36
N LEU A 116 -0.07 -16.97 4.37
CA LEU A 116 -0.12 -15.68 3.67
C LEU A 116 -0.87 -15.90 2.35
N SER A 117 -2.03 -15.26 2.16
CA SER A 117 -2.83 -15.38 0.93
C SER A 117 -2.99 -14.02 0.25
N PHE A 118 -2.74 -13.96 -1.06
CA PHE A 118 -2.71 -12.71 -1.83
C PHE A 118 -2.92 -12.99 -3.32
N PRO A 119 -3.33 -12.00 -4.14
CA PRO A 119 -3.40 -12.18 -5.59
C PRO A 119 -2.05 -12.59 -6.15
N MET A 120 -2.07 -13.54 -7.09
CA MET A 120 -0.84 -14.01 -7.76
C MET A 120 0.01 -12.82 -8.21
N ASP A 121 1.31 -12.87 -7.89
CA ASP A 121 2.29 -11.82 -8.22
C ASP A 121 2.07 -10.43 -7.61
N ASN A 122 1.12 -10.21 -6.69
CA ASN A 122 0.91 -8.88 -6.08
C ASN A 122 2.04 -8.46 -5.12
N TRP A 123 2.75 -9.43 -4.53
CA TRP A 123 3.80 -9.19 -3.54
C TRP A 123 5.12 -9.86 -3.93
N ARG A 124 6.22 -9.13 -3.73
CA ARG A 124 7.57 -9.67 -3.67
C ARG A 124 7.98 -9.75 -2.20
N ILE A 125 8.20 -10.96 -1.70
CA ILE A 125 8.57 -11.21 -0.31
C ILE A 125 10.08 -11.37 -0.23
N ASP A 126 10.75 -10.41 0.39
CA ASP A 126 12.21 -10.38 0.53
C ASP A 126 12.65 -11.12 1.80
N ARG A 127 11.86 -11.03 2.87
CA ARG A 127 12.15 -11.70 4.13
C ARG A 127 10.89 -12.10 4.88
N VAL A 128 10.94 -13.28 5.47
CA VAL A 128 10.04 -13.73 6.53
C VAL A 128 10.89 -14.06 7.76
N ALA A 129 10.55 -13.51 8.91
CA ALA A 129 11.19 -13.79 10.18
C ALA A 129 10.15 -13.90 11.29
N VAL A 130 10.55 -14.46 12.44
CA VAL A 130 9.72 -14.52 13.64
C VAL A 130 10.44 -13.83 14.78
N ALA A 131 9.71 -12.96 15.48
CA ALA A 131 10.14 -12.35 16.71
C ALA A 131 9.34 -12.92 17.88
N ASP A 132 10.06 -13.37 18.91
CA ASP A 132 9.52 -13.91 20.16
C ASP A 132 9.14 -12.81 21.17
N ARG A 133 9.59 -11.57 20.93
CA ARG A 133 9.33 -10.42 21.78
C ARG A 133 8.78 -9.28 20.95
N VAL A 134 7.65 -8.75 21.39
CA VAL A 134 7.00 -7.59 20.80
C VAL A 134 6.82 -6.55 21.89
N ARG A 135 7.20 -5.31 21.58
CA ARG A 135 6.97 -4.18 22.46
C ARG A 135 6.16 -3.13 21.70
N ARG A 136 5.04 -2.70 22.29
CA ARG A 136 4.36 -1.47 21.88
C ARG A 136 5.08 -0.29 22.51
N VAL A 137 5.46 0.68 21.71
CA VAL A 137 6.10 1.92 22.16
C VAL A 137 5.16 3.08 21.95
N SER A 138 5.16 4.03 22.88
CA SER A 138 4.53 5.33 22.69
C SER A 138 5.60 6.28 22.14
N PRO A 139 5.59 6.61 20.84
CA PRO A 139 6.60 7.49 20.27
C PRO A 139 6.43 8.91 20.80
N THR A 140 7.53 9.65 20.88
CA THR A 140 7.48 11.11 21.06
C THR A 140 7.21 11.74 19.69
N VAL A 141 6.17 12.57 19.60
CA VAL A 141 5.86 13.31 18.37
C VAL A 141 6.72 14.57 18.32
N ILE A 142 7.45 14.72 17.21
CA ILE A 142 8.23 15.92 16.91
C ILE A 142 7.44 16.69 15.86
N PRO A 143 6.93 17.90 16.17
CA PRO A 143 6.19 18.68 15.19
C PRO A 143 7.10 19.16 14.07
N LEU A 144 6.51 19.36 12.89
CA LEU A 144 7.15 20.03 11.77
C LEU A 144 7.48 21.47 12.17
N ALA A 145 8.74 21.87 12.07
CA ALA A 145 9.20 23.19 12.50
C ALA A 145 9.12 24.20 11.34
N GLU A 146 9.59 23.79 10.16
CA GLU A 146 9.67 24.67 8.99
C GLU A 146 9.38 23.88 7.72
N VAL A 147 8.87 24.59 6.71
CA VAL A 147 8.82 24.12 5.33
C VAL A 147 9.52 25.16 4.46
N ARG A 148 10.35 24.71 3.52
CA ARG A 148 11.08 25.58 2.60
C ARG A 148 10.83 25.19 1.15
N GLU A 149 10.69 26.17 0.27
CA GLU A 149 10.75 25.98 -1.19
C GLU A 149 12.10 26.52 -1.68
N GLY A 150 13.03 25.62 -2.00
CA GLY A 150 14.44 25.98 -2.13
C GLY A 150 15.01 26.47 -0.78
N GLU A 151 15.61 27.66 -0.76
CA GLU A 151 16.18 28.27 0.44
C GLU A 151 15.19 29.16 1.21
N ALA A 152 14.01 29.44 0.64
CA ALA A 152 13.04 30.35 1.22
C ALA A 152 12.07 29.62 2.16
N LEU A 153 11.78 30.21 3.33
CA LEU A 153 10.72 29.74 4.23
C LEU A 153 9.34 29.91 3.58
N ASP A 154 8.51 28.87 3.67
CA ASP A 154 7.12 28.88 3.21
C ASP A 154 6.14 28.62 4.38
N PRO A 155 5.63 29.68 5.02
CA PRO A 155 4.67 29.54 6.11
C PRO A 155 3.31 28.99 5.66
N THR A 156 2.94 29.12 4.38
CA THR A 156 1.68 28.60 3.85
C THR A 156 1.75 27.10 3.68
N ALA A 157 2.87 26.60 3.13
CA ALA A 157 3.14 25.17 3.06
C ALA A 157 3.26 24.55 4.45
N LEU A 158 3.94 25.22 5.39
CA LEU A 158 3.97 24.79 6.80
C LEU A 158 2.57 24.67 7.39
N ALA A 159 1.72 25.68 7.23
CA ALA A 159 0.35 25.64 7.74
C ALA A 159 -0.48 24.50 7.14
N SER A 160 -0.20 24.11 5.89
CA SER A 160 -0.88 23.02 5.18
C SER A 160 -0.37 21.63 5.56
N MET A 161 0.84 21.53 6.13
CA MET A 161 1.48 20.27 6.53
C MET A 161 1.49 20.04 8.04
N HIS A 162 1.17 21.07 8.84
CA HIS A 162 1.33 21.03 10.30
C HIS A 162 0.38 20.05 10.99
N ASN A 163 -0.86 19.95 10.53
CA ASN A 163 -1.90 19.12 11.15
C ASN A 163 -2.57 18.20 10.13
N ALA A 164 -2.97 17.01 10.58
CA ALA A 164 -3.80 16.09 9.80
C ALA A 164 -5.28 16.55 9.83
N ASP A 165 -5.57 17.71 9.26
CA ASP A 165 -6.90 18.35 9.31
C ASP A 165 -7.66 18.33 7.97
N GLY A 166 -7.14 17.57 7.00
CA GLY A 166 -7.73 17.45 5.66
C GLY A 166 -7.36 18.57 4.71
N ARG A 167 -6.60 19.58 5.14
CA ARG A 167 -5.88 20.49 4.25
C ARG A 167 -4.55 19.85 3.87
N TYR A 168 -4.19 19.96 2.59
CA TYR A 168 -2.98 19.34 2.06
C TYR A 168 -2.20 20.38 1.25
N LEU A 169 -0.88 20.30 1.34
CA LEU A 169 -0.01 21.01 0.41
C LEU A 169 -0.19 20.40 -0.99
N GLN A 170 -0.73 21.18 -1.92
CA GLN A 170 -0.82 20.78 -3.32
C GLN A 170 0.47 21.14 -4.05
N THR A 171 1.06 20.16 -4.72
CA THR A 171 2.30 20.34 -5.50
C THR A 171 2.03 20.15 -6.99
N SER A 172 2.72 20.92 -7.82
CA SER A 172 2.79 20.75 -9.27
C SER A 172 4.05 19.98 -9.68
N PRO A 173 4.08 19.37 -10.89
CA PRO A 173 5.28 18.70 -11.38
C PRO A 173 6.51 19.60 -11.31
N GLY A 174 7.59 19.10 -10.71
CA GLY A 174 8.85 19.83 -10.54
C GLY A 174 8.97 20.66 -9.25
N GLN A 175 7.87 20.94 -8.54
CA GLN A 175 7.95 21.59 -7.23
C GLN A 175 8.55 20.66 -6.18
N ARG A 176 9.32 21.26 -5.26
CA ARG A 176 10.03 20.54 -4.20
C ARG A 176 10.01 21.38 -2.93
N PHE A 177 9.72 20.72 -1.82
CA PHE A 177 9.72 21.33 -0.50
C PHE A 177 10.63 20.55 0.44
N THR A 178 11.29 21.26 1.35
CA THR A 178 12.09 20.68 2.43
C THR A 178 11.35 20.85 3.75
N ALA A 179 10.94 19.74 4.36
CA ALA A 179 10.33 19.69 5.69
C ALA A 179 11.42 19.54 6.76
N VAL A 180 11.47 20.48 7.71
CA VAL A 180 12.50 20.53 8.76
C VAL A 180 11.89 20.20 10.12
N PHE A 181 12.52 19.28 10.85
CA PHE A 181 12.14 18.87 12.20
C PHE A 181 13.30 19.13 13.15
N HIS A 182 13.00 19.55 14.38
CA HIS A 182 14.01 19.81 15.42
C HIS A 182 13.88 18.80 16.56
N PRO A 183 14.43 17.57 16.41
CA PRO A 183 14.52 16.63 17.52
C PRO A 183 15.37 17.19 18.66
N ARG A 184 15.04 16.83 19.89
CA ARG A 184 15.95 17.10 21.02
C ARG A 184 17.23 16.27 20.84
N SER A 185 18.38 16.88 21.11
CA SER A 185 19.64 16.15 21.18
C SER A 185 19.56 15.13 22.34
N ALA A 186 20.08 13.94 22.09
CA ALA A 186 20.16 12.88 23.08
C ALA A 186 21.47 12.12 22.94
N ALA A 187 21.98 11.62 24.07
CA ALA A 187 23.22 10.83 24.11
C ALA A 187 23.04 9.42 23.52
N GLU A 188 21.81 8.89 23.54
CA GLU A 188 21.50 7.55 23.04
C GLU A 188 21.00 7.57 21.58
N PRO A 189 21.21 6.49 20.81
CA PRO A 189 20.67 6.36 19.46
C PRO A 189 19.15 6.46 19.43
N HIS A 190 18.61 7.24 18.48
CA HIS A 190 17.18 7.37 18.24
C HIS A 190 16.80 6.80 16.88
N THR A 191 15.63 6.18 16.79
CA THR A 191 15.00 5.81 15.52
C THR A 191 13.90 6.81 15.21
N PHE A 192 13.99 7.46 14.06
CA PHE A 192 12.99 8.39 13.57
C PHE A 192 12.06 7.70 12.57
N PHE A 193 10.76 7.92 12.74
CA PHE A 193 9.73 7.50 11.80
C PHE A 193 9.03 8.75 11.27
N LEU A 194 8.87 8.83 9.95
CA LEU A 194 8.07 9.88 9.33
C LEU A 194 6.62 9.41 9.25
N ALA A 195 5.73 10.11 9.97
CA ALA A 195 4.29 9.96 9.78
C ALA A 195 3.81 11.03 8.80
N ALA A 196 3.31 10.63 7.64
CA ALA A 196 2.80 11.51 6.61
C ALA A 196 1.41 11.06 6.15
N GLN A 197 0.57 12.03 5.78
CA GLN A 197 -0.76 11.79 5.22
C GLN A 197 -0.92 12.62 3.95
N GLY A 198 -1.54 12.02 2.94
CA GLY A 198 -1.83 12.67 1.67
C GLY A 198 -2.33 11.67 0.65
N TYR A 199 -2.61 12.17 -0.55
CA TYR A 199 -3.00 11.37 -1.71
C TYR A 199 -2.45 12.02 -2.97
N TYR A 200 -2.31 11.22 -4.02
CA TYR A 200 -1.98 11.73 -5.35
C TYR A 200 -3.29 11.90 -6.14
N THR A 201 -3.40 13.00 -6.86
CA THR A 201 -4.42 13.13 -7.91
C THR A 201 -3.89 12.49 -9.17
N GLU A 202 -4.57 11.45 -9.65
CA GLU A 202 -4.18 10.77 -10.88
C GLU A 202 -4.63 11.55 -12.12
N TRP A 203 -3.78 11.58 -13.15
CA TRP A 203 -4.04 12.31 -14.38
C TRP A 203 -4.49 11.33 -15.45
N VAL A 204 -5.69 11.53 -15.99
CA VAL A 204 -6.16 10.71 -17.11
C VAL A 204 -5.30 10.99 -18.34
N ARG A 205 -4.69 9.93 -18.87
CA ARG A 205 -3.78 10.05 -20.01
C ARG A 205 -4.58 10.24 -21.28
N ALA A 206 -4.12 11.15 -22.15
CA ALA A 206 -4.77 11.39 -23.43
C ALA A 206 -4.90 10.12 -24.30
N SER A 207 -3.96 9.17 -24.16
CA SER A 207 -4.02 7.87 -24.85
C SER A 207 -5.18 7.00 -24.38
N TRP A 208 -5.55 7.03 -23.10
CA TRP A 208 -6.67 6.25 -22.57
C TRP A 208 -8.01 6.71 -23.15
N LEU A 209 -8.14 8.01 -23.43
CA LEU A 209 -9.37 8.58 -23.99
C LEU A 209 -9.59 8.23 -25.46
N ARG A 210 -8.52 7.96 -26.22
CA ARG A 210 -8.58 7.78 -27.68
C ARG A 210 -9.03 6.38 -28.13
N THR A 211 -8.88 5.36 -27.29
CA THR A 211 -9.12 3.97 -27.71
C THR A 211 -9.64 3.14 -26.54
N PRO A 212 -10.91 3.34 -26.13
CA PRO A 212 -11.52 2.53 -25.08
C PRO A 212 -11.62 1.06 -25.52
N ARG A 213 -11.49 0.15 -24.55
CA ARG A 213 -11.60 -1.31 -24.74
C ARG A 213 -12.83 -1.91 -24.05
N ALA A 214 -13.62 -1.09 -23.37
CA ALA A 214 -14.86 -1.47 -22.71
C ALA A 214 -15.96 -0.48 -23.04
N ASP A 215 -17.19 -0.96 -23.16
CA ASP A 215 -18.36 -0.15 -23.52
C ASP A 215 -18.99 0.61 -22.33
N ASP A 216 -18.65 0.19 -21.11
CA ASP A 216 -19.16 0.73 -19.85
C ASP A 216 -18.04 1.25 -18.93
N GLY A 217 -18.45 1.87 -17.82
CA GLY A 217 -17.55 2.18 -16.70
C GLY A 217 -16.98 0.93 -16.03
N PHE A 218 -16.04 1.12 -15.10
CA PHE A 218 -15.45 -0.02 -14.40
C PHE A 218 -16.47 -0.75 -13.52
N VAL A 219 -16.50 -2.08 -13.62
CA VAL A 219 -17.31 -2.97 -12.78
C VAL A 219 -16.39 -3.84 -11.90
N PRO A 220 -16.45 -3.69 -10.56
CA PRO A 220 -15.65 -4.51 -9.64
C PRO A 220 -16.05 -5.99 -9.79
N SER A 221 -15.11 -6.83 -10.23
CA SER A 221 -15.37 -8.24 -10.48
C SER A 221 -14.08 -9.08 -10.54
N ASP A 222 -14.22 -10.39 -10.33
CA ASP A 222 -13.13 -11.35 -10.51
C ASP A 222 -12.59 -11.35 -11.94
N SER A 223 -13.46 -11.12 -12.93
CA SER A 223 -13.04 -10.99 -14.33
C SER A 223 -12.12 -9.78 -14.55
N ALA A 224 -12.36 -8.68 -13.83
CA ALA A 224 -11.49 -7.51 -13.90
C ALA A 224 -10.10 -7.79 -13.32
N LEU A 225 -10.02 -8.49 -12.18
CA LEU A 225 -8.73 -8.90 -11.62
C LEU A 225 -8.02 -9.92 -12.52
N ALA A 226 -8.74 -10.88 -13.10
CA ALA A 226 -8.18 -11.83 -14.06
C ALA A 226 -7.53 -11.11 -15.25
N ARG A 227 -8.23 -10.13 -15.85
CA ARG A 227 -7.67 -9.30 -16.94
C ARG A 227 -6.43 -8.53 -16.51
N ALA A 228 -6.41 -7.98 -15.29
CA ALA A 228 -5.25 -7.27 -14.77
C ALA A 228 -4.04 -8.22 -14.62
N LEU A 229 -4.27 -9.44 -14.08
CA LEU A 229 -3.24 -10.47 -13.93
C LEU A 229 -2.66 -10.91 -15.28
N ASP A 230 -3.52 -11.16 -16.27
CA ASP A 230 -3.08 -11.57 -17.61
C ASP A 230 -2.22 -10.48 -18.28
N ARG A 231 -2.65 -9.21 -18.18
CA ARG A 231 -1.87 -8.08 -18.70
C ARG A 231 -0.55 -7.91 -17.97
N TRP A 232 -0.58 -8.01 -16.64
CA TRP A 232 0.62 -7.92 -15.81
C TRP A 232 1.64 -8.98 -16.22
N ARG A 233 1.22 -10.23 -16.38
CA ARG A 233 2.09 -11.33 -16.82
C ARG A 233 2.77 -11.08 -18.17
N MET A 234 2.05 -10.45 -19.11
CA MET A 234 2.59 -10.12 -20.43
C MET A 234 3.52 -8.90 -20.43
N SER A 235 3.47 -8.04 -19.41
CA SER A 235 4.12 -6.72 -19.42
C SER A 235 5.01 -6.43 -18.21
N GLN A 236 5.19 -7.38 -17.30
CA GLN A 236 5.87 -7.13 -16.03
C GLN A 236 7.27 -6.54 -16.19
N ASP A 237 8.09 -7.13 -17.04
CA ASP A 237 9.48 -6.71 -17.22
C ASP A 237 9.56 -5.30 -17.84
N SER A 238 8.74 -5.03 -18.85
CA SER A 238 8.73 -3.73 -19.52
C SER A 238 8.16 -2.62 -18.64
N LEU A 239 7.12 -2.93 -17.84
CA LEU A 239 6.57 -1.99 -16.86
C LEU A 239 7.55 -1.69 -15.73
N GLU A 240 8.27 -2.68 -15.21
CA GLU A 240 9.29 -2.45 -14.17
C GLU A 240 10.45 -1.59 -14.68
N VAL A 241 10.93 -1.85 -15.90
CA VAL A 241 11.96 -1.03 -16.57
C VAL A 241 11.46 0.40 -16.78
N LEU A 242 10.26 0.58 -17.33
CA LEU A 242 9.68 1.90 -17.56
C LEU A 242 9.50 2.66 -16.24
N PHE A 243 9.00 1.98 -15.20
CA PHE A 243 8.86 2.57 -13.89
C PHE A 243 10.21 3.04 -13.36
N ALA A 244 11.25 2.21 -13.44
CA ALA A 244 12.60 2.57 -12.99
C ALA A 244 13.17 3.77 -13.75
N ALA A 245 12.97 3.81 -15.08
CA ALA A 245 13.47 4.89 -15.94
C ALA A 245 12.78 6.24 -15.73
N THR A 246 11.56 6.24 -15.18
CA THR A 246 10.74 7.45 -14.99
C THR A 246 10.74 7.96 -13.55
N ARG A 247 11.48 7.31 -12.63
CA ARG A 247 11.62 7.80 -11.25
C ARG A 247 12.31 9.16 -11.27
N ILE A 248 11.73 10.12 -10.54
CA ILE A 248 12.42 11.38 -10.26
C ILE A 248 13.62 11.04 -9.37
N PRO A 249 14.86 11.37 -9.78
CA PRO A 249 16.03 11.13 -8.94
C PRO A 249 15.88 11.93 -7.66
N THR A 250 15.88 11.23 -6.53
CA THR A 250 16.11 11.84 -5.22
C THR A 250 17.62 11.96 -5.08
N ARG A 251 18.13 13.19 -5.18
CA ARG A 251 19.52 13.52 -4.87
C ARG A 251 19.62 13.86 -3.40
#